data_AF-A0A965NDK1-F1
#
_entry.id   AF-A0A965NDK1-F1
#
_cell.length_a   1.000
_cell.length_b   1.000
_cell.length_c   1.000
_cell.angle_alpha   90.00
_cell.angle_beta   90.00
_cell.angle_gamma   90.00
#
_symmetry.space_group_name_H-M   'P 1'
#
loop_
_entity.id
_entity.type
_entity.pdbx_description
1 polymer ?
#
loop_
_entity_poly.entity_id
_entity_poly.type
_entity_poly.pdbx_seq_one_letter_code
_entity_poly.pdbx_strand_id
1 'polypeptide(L)'
;MKIIFSLFLFLIFLITVSCKSYMAEILPERPTHKMDSSLVNASPEFQQGWNDGCETGMASGSNTFYKMFYRNNKVDGYKMAGSPEYKVAWGNAYWYCYRHDYVKQKSPMFKSMFSGFQ
;
A
#
# COMPACT_ATOMS: atom_id res chain seq x y z
N MET A 1 5.25 -32.08 28.04
CA MET A 1 4.96 -32.31 26.60
C MET A 1 3.78 -31.48 26.07
N LYS A 2 2.62 -31.41 26.74
CA LYS A 2 1.45 -30.63 26.24
C LYS A 2 1.73 -29.13 26.02
N ILE A 3 2.51 -28.50 26.91
CA ILE A 3 2.86 -27.07 26.80
C ILE A 3 3.78 -26.81 25.60
N ILE A 4 4.77 -27.68 25.35
CA ILE A 4 5.68 -27.56 24.20
C ILE A 4 4.91 -27.73 22.90
N PHE A 5 3.98 -28.69 22.84
CA PHE A 5 3.11 -28.90 21.69
C PHE A 5 2.16 -27.70 21.45
N SER A 6 1.63 -27.10 22.51
CA SER A 6 0.78 -25.91 22.42
C SER A 6 1.55 -24.67 21.97
N LEU A 7 2.80 -24.49 22.42
CA LEU A 7 3.67 -23.41 21.96
C LEU A 7 4.05 -23.57 20.49
N PHE A 8 4.29 -24.82 20.05
CA PHE A 8 4.59 -25.12 18.66
C PHE A 8 3.39 -24.83 17.73
N LEU A 9 2.17 -25.18 18.16
CA LEU A 9 0.94 -24.83 17.46
C LEU A 9 0.70 -23.31 17.37
N PHE A 10 1.00 -22.57 18.44
CA PHE A 10 0.90 -21.11 18.45
C PHE A 10 1.91 -20.47 17.49
N LEU A 11 3.15 -21.00 17.43
CA LEU A 11 4.16 -20.56 16.48
C LEU A 11 3.73 -20.79 15.02
N ILE A 12 3.16 -21.96 14.72
CA ILE A 12 2.63 -22.29 13.39
C ILE A 12 1.50 -21.33 13.01
N PHE A 13 0.59 -21.01 13.94
CA PHE A 13 -0.50 -20.06 13.71
C PHE A 13 0.02 -18.65 13.41
N LEU A 14 1.06 -18.18 14.11
CA LEU A 14 1.67 -16.88 13.83
C LEU A 14 2.32 -16.83 12.44
N ILE A 15 2.93 -17.93 11.99
CA ILE A 15 3.57 -18.00 10.67
C ILE A 15 2.53 -17.97 9.54
N THR A 16 1.40 -18.67 9.68
CA THR A 16 0.37 -18.73 8.62
C THR A 16 -0.41 -17.43 8.44
N VAL A 17 -0.51 -16.60 9.48
CA VAL A 17 -1.17 -15.28 9.38
C VAL A 17 -0.24 -14.23 8.74
N SER A 18 1.09 -14.42 8.80
CA SER A 18 2.07 -13.42 8.31
C SER A 18 2.13 -13.24 6.79
N CYS A 19 1.66 -14.23 6.02
CA CYS A 19 1.89 -14.29 4.57
C CYS A 19 0.69 -13.80 3.73
N LYS A 20 -0.41 -13.39 4.35
CA LYS A 20 -1.59 -12.90 3.62
C LYS A 20 -1.50 -11.40 3.39
N SER A 21 -1.37 -11.01 2.12
CA SER A 21 -1.49 -9.64 1.62
C SER A 21 -2.78 -8.92 2.04
N TYR A 22 -3.79 -9.66 2.51
CA TYR A 22 -5.01 -9.15 3.13
C TYR A 22 -4.76 -8.12 4.26
N MET A 23 -3.69 -8.27 5.03
CA MET A 23 -3.38 -7.29 6.09
C MET A 23 -3.01 -5.91 5.52
N ALA A 24 -2.55 -5.82 4.28
CA ALA A 24 -2.28 -4.56 3.58
C ALA A 24 -3.55 -3.86 3.05
N GLU A 25 -4.71 -4.52 3.13
CA GLU A 25 -6.03 -3.93 2.88
C GLU A 25 -6.66 -3.40 4.19
N ILE A 26 -6.32 -3.98 5.34
CA ILE A 26 -6.86 -3.57 6.65
C ILE A 26 -6.01 -2.48 7.31
N LEU A 27 -4.68 -2.60 7.26
CA LEU A 27 -3.82 -1.90 8.22
C LEU A 27 -3.11 -0.65 7.70
N PRO A 28 -3.36 -0.20 6.46
CA PRO A 28 -3.59 1.25 6.27
C PRO A 28 -4.70 1.63 5.26
N GLU A 29 -5.51 2.65 5.60
CA GLU A 29 -6.49 3.25 4.71
C GLU A 29 -5.81 3.85 3.47
N ARG A 30 -6.07 3.26 2.30
CA ARG A 30 -5.51 3.74 1.02
C ARG A 30 -6.38 4.85 0.43
N PRO A 31 -5.79 5.95 -0.07
CA PRO A 31 -6.52 6.91 -0.90
C PRO A 31 -7.08 6.29 -2.19
N THR A 32 -6.56 5.13 -2.63
CA THR A 32 -7.12 4.37 -3.77
C THR A 32 -8.38 3.58 -3.44
N HIS A 33 -8.73 3.40 -2.16
CA HIS A 33 -9.89 2.60 -1.76
C HIS A 33 -11.23 3.29 -2.08
N LYS A 34 -11.20 4.62 -2.25
CA LYS A 34 -12.27 5.43 -2.85
C LYS A 34 -11.73 6.09 -4.10
N MET A 35 -11.47 5.28 -5.12
CA MET A 35 -11.12 5.77 -6.45
C MET A 35 -12.29 6.63 -6.95
N ASP A 36 -12.02 7.91 -7.25
CA ASP A 36 -13.04 8.83 -7.73
C ASP A 36 -13.74 8.22 -8.95
N SER A 37 -15.05 8.43 -9.07
CA SER A 37 -15.87 7.99 -10.20
C SER A 37 -15.29 8.38 -11.56
N SER A 38 -14.53 9.47 -11.62
CA SER A 38 -13.77 9.94 -12.79
C SER A 38 -12.64 8.97 -13.20
N LEU A 39 -12.01 8.29 -12.24
CA LEU A 39 -10.91 7.34 -12.45
C LEU A 39 -11.41 5.95 -12.86
N VAL A 40 -12.62 5.56 -12.45
CA VAL A 40 -13.24 4.28 -12.83
C VAL A 40 -13.53 4.23 -14.33
N ASN A 41 -13.82 5.38 -14.95
CA ASN A 41 -14.07 5.51 -16.38
C ASN A 41 -12.79 5.76 -17.22
N ALA A 42 -11.62 5.85 -16.58
CA ALA A 42 -10.36 6.08 -17.29
C ALA A 42 -9.90 4.81 -18.04
N SER A 43 -8.93 4.96 -18.95
CA SER A 43 -8.36 3.81 -19.67
C SER A 43 -7.72 2.81 -18.70
N PRO A 44 -7.66 1.51 -19.05
CA PRO A 44 -7.02 0.50 -18.19
C PRO A 44 -5.56 0.83 -17.85
N GLU A 45 -4.85 1.46 -18.79
CA GLU A 45 -3.45 1.88 -18.60
C GLU A 45 -3.34 3.04 -17.62
N PHE A 46 -4.26 4.00 -17.70
CA PHE A 46 -4.34 5.08 -16.74
C PHE A 46 -4.66 4.56 -15.34
N GLN A 47 -5.64 3.66 -15.21
CA GLN A 47 -6.02 3.06 -13.92
C GLN A 47 -4.84 2.29 -13.30
N GLN A 48 -4.13 1.51 -14.12
CA GLN A 48 -2.95 0.79 -13.66
C GLN A 48 -1.83 1.76 -13.23
N GLY A 49 -1.53 2.77 -14.05
CA GLY A 49 -0.53 3.80 -13.74
C GLY A 49 -0.87 4.51 -12.44
N TRP A 50 -2.14 4.85 -12.23
CA TRP A 50 -2.61 5.48 -11.00
C TRP A 50 -2.39 4.59 -9.77
N ASN A 51 -2.77 3.31 -9.85
CA ASN A 51 -2.61 2.36 -8.76
C ASN A 51 -1.14 2.10 -8.40
N ASP A 52 -0.31 1.89 -9.43
CA ASP A 52 1.13 1.62 -9.28
C ASP A 52 1.88 2.85 -8.74
N GLY A 53 1.56 4.03 -9.25
CA GLY A 53 2.13 5.30 -8.80
C GLY A 53 1.75 5.61 -7.36
N CYS A 54 0.48 5.41 -7.01
CA CYS A 54 0.00 5.62 -5.65
C CYS A 54 0.67 4.67 -4.65
N GLU A 55 0.82 3.38 -4.96
CA GLU A 55 1.50 2.42 -4.09
C GLU A 55 2.97 2.81 -3.86
N THR A 56 3.66 3.22 -4.92
CA THR A 56 5.05 3.66 -4.84
C THR A 56 5.20 4.98 -4.07
N GLY A 57 4.27 5.93 -4.26
CA GLY A 57 4.21 7.19 -3.54
C GLY A 57 4.00 7.00 -2.05
N MET A 58 3.04 6.16 -1.66
CA MET A 58 2.81 5.80 -0.26
C MET A 58 4.04 5.13 0.35
N ALA A 59 4.65 4.15 -0.33
CA ALA A 59 5.85 3.47 0.18
C ALA A 59 7.06 4.41 0.35
N SER A 60 7.19 5.44 -0.49
CA SER A 60 8.35 6.33 -0.51
C SER A 60 8.43 7.24 0.72
N GLY A 61 7.30 7.82 1.14
CA GLY A 61 7.24 8.71 2.30
C GLY A 61 7.10 7.98 3.64
N SER A 62 6.81 6.67 3.61
CA SER A 62 6.37 5.95 4.80
C SER A 62 7.50 5.45 5.69
N ASN A 63 7.17 5.22 6.96
CA ASN A 63 8.06 4.56 7.92
C ASN A 63 8.30 3.08 7.53
N THR A 64 9.29 2.45 8.18
CA THR A 64 9.68 1.06 7.88
C THR A 64 8.52 0.07 8.01
N PHE A 65 7.58 0.30 8.93
CA PHE A 65 6.42 -0.56 9.10
C PHE A 65 5.52 -0.56 7.86
N TYR A 66 5.17 0.62 7.36
CA TYR A 66 4.38 0.75 6.13
C TYR A 66 5.12 0.17 4.91
N LYS A 67 6.45 0.32 4.84
CA LYS A 67 7.27 -0.26 3.76
C LYS A 67 7.24 -1.79 3.73
N MET A 68 6.87 -2.47 4.82
CA MET A 68 6.67 -3.93 4.80
C MET A 68 5.40 -4.34 4.02
N PHE A 69 4.44 -3.44 3.87
CA PHE A 69 3.16 -3.73 3.21
C PHE A 69 3.07 -3.19 1.78
N TYR A 70 3.95 -2.26 1.39
CA TYR A 70 3.91 -1.60 0.09
C TYR A 70 5.21 -1.77 -0.69
N ARG A 71 5.08 -1.98 -2.00
CA ARG A 71 6.24 -2.04 -2.90
C ARG A 71 6.68 -0.63 -3.25
N ASN A 72 7.93 -0.30 -2.93
CA ASN A 72 8.57 0.95 -3.30
C ASN A 72 8.95 1.02 -4.80
N ASN A 73 8.78 -0.07 -5.54
CA ASN A 73 9.17 -0.23 -6.92
C ASN A 73 8.03 -0.74 -7.80
N LYS A 74 6.77 -0.41 -7.45
CA LYS A 74 5.63 -0.82 -8.26
C LYS A 74 5.52 0.06 -9.49
N VAL A 75 6.18 -0.39 -10.56
CA VAL A 75 6.21 0.25 -11.87
C VAL A 75 6.30 -0.81 -12.95
N ASP A 76 5.47 -0.67 -13.98
CA ASP A 76 5.57 -1.43 -15.22
C ASP A 76 6.52 -0.68 -16.17
N GLY A 77 7.76 -1.17 -16.26
CA GLY A 77 8.80 -0.52 -17.06
C GLY A 77 8.49 -0.45 -18.55
N TYR A 78 7.77 -1.44 -19.09
CA TYR A 78 7.36 -1.43 -20.50
C TYR A 78 6.33 -0.34 -20.76
N LYS A 79 5.30 -0.25 -19.90
CA LYS A 79 4.27 0.79 -20.02
C LYS A 79 4.79 2.19 -19.68
N MET A 80 5.76 2.31 -18.78
CA MET A 80 6.41 3.58 -18.47
C MET A 80 7.16 4.16 -19.68
N ALA A 81 7.71 3.29 -20.54
CA ALA A 81 8.40 3.69 -21.77
C ALA A 81 7.46 3.84 -22.97
N GLY A 82 6.43 2.99 -23.07
CA GLY A 82 5.57 2.88 -24.25
C GLY A 82 4.20 3.57 -24.16
N SER A 83 3.65 3.78 -22.96
CA SER A 83 2.31 4.36 -22.75
C SER A 83 2.42 5.74 -22.07
N PRO A 84 2.05 6.83 -22.78
CA PRO A 84 2.03 8.16 -22.18
C PRO A 84 0.97 8.27 -21.07
N GLU A 85 -0.15 7.56 -21.20
CA GLU A 85 -1.24 7.56 -20.22
C GLU A 85 -0.78 6.92 -18.90
N TYR A 86 -0.13 5.76 -18.97
CA TYR A 86 0.44 5.11 -17.80
C TYR A 86 1.46 6.01 -17.09
N LYS A 87 2.37 6.61 -17.86
CA LYS A 87 3.42 7.48 -17.33
C LYS A 87 2.86 8.72 -16.62
N VAL A 88 1.88 9.38 -17.22
CA VAL A 88 1.23 10.56 -16.65
C VAL A 88 0.42 10.18 -15.41
N ALA A 89 -0.36 9.10 -15.48
CA ALA A 89 -1.15 8.61 -14.34
C ALA A 89 -0.25 8.23 -13.17
N TRP A 90 0.84 7.51 -13.42
CA TRP A 90 1.81 7.11 -12.41
C TRP A 90 2.45 8.32 -11.73
N GLY A 91 2.91 9.31 -12.49
CA GLY A 91 3.53 10.51 -11.95
C GLY A 91 2.57 11.34 -11.08
N ASN A 92 1.33 11.53 -11.55
CA ASN A 92 0.32 12.28 -10.81
C ASN A 92 -0.11 11.55 -9.53
N ALA A 93 -0.37 10.25 -9.63
CA ALA A 93 -0.77 9.43 -8.49
C ALA A 93 0.34 9.32 -7.44
N TYR A 94 1.59 9.23 -7.86
CA TYR A 94 2.75 9.23 -6.96
C TYR A 94 2.72 10.46 -6.05
N TRP A 95 2.66 11.66 -6.63
CA TRP A 95 2.70 12.90 -5.85
C TRP A 95 1.44 13.12 -5.03
N TYR A 96 0.28 12.78 -5.58
CA TYR A 96 -0.99 12.87 -4.87
C TYR A 96 -0.98 12.01 -3.60
N CYS A 97 -0.69 10.72 -3.75
CA CYS A 97 -0.72 9.78 -2.63
C CYS A 97 0.44 9.98 -1.66
N TYR A 98 1.63 10.32 -2.16
CA TYR A 98 2.76 10.70 -1.31
C TYR A 98 2.38 11.86 -0.39
N ARG A 99 1.77 12.92 -0.92
CA ARG A 99 1.37 14.10 -0.13
C ARG A 99 0.19 13.82 0.79
N HIS A 100 -0.79 13.05 0.33
CA HIS A 100 -1.96 12.67 1.13
C HIS A 100 -1.56 11.90 2.40
N ASP A 101 -0.62 10.97 2.28
CA ASP A 101 -0.17 10.15 3.41
C ASP A 101 1.06 10.72 4.13
N TYR A 102 1.68 11.79 3.62
CA TYR A 102 2.88 12.40 4.21
C TYR A 102 2.73 12.73 5.70
N VAL A 103 1.57 13.27 6.09
CA VAL A 103 1.26 13.59 7.49
C VAL A 103 0.99 12.33 8.31
N LYS A 104 0.30 11.34 7.73
CA LYS A 104 0.01 10.04 8.37
C LYS A 104 1.30 9.28 8.69
N GLN A 105 2.26 9.31 7.76
CA GLN A 105 3.51 8.55 7.78
C GLN A 105 4.53 9.02 8.81
N LYS A 106 4.44 10.29 9.25
CA LYS A 106 5.31 10.86 10.30
C LYS A 106 4.80 10.62 11.72
N SER A 107 3.61 10.03 11.88
CA SER A 107 3.08 9.69 13.19
C SER A 107 3.75 8.42 13.74
N PRO A 108 3.88 8.26 15.08
CA PRO A 108 4.38 7.03 15.68
C PRO A 108 3.55 5.83 15.22
N MET A 109 4.20 4.69 14.93
CA MET A 109 3.57 3.47 14.41
C MET A 109 2.27 3.09 15.14
N PHE A 110 2.25 3.19 16.48
CA PHE A 110 1.09 2.87 17.30
C PHE A 110 -0.08 3.86 17.11
N LYS A 111 0.23 5.14 16.90
CA LYS A 111 -0.75 6.18 16.60
C LYS A 111 -1.32 6.03 15.18
N SER A 112 -0.52 5.59 14.21
CA SER A 112 -1.02 5.31 12.86
C SER A 112 -1.91 4.06 12.79
N MET A 113 -1.71 3.08 13.68
CA MET A 113 -2.38 1.76 13.64
C MET A 113 -3.62 1.66 14.53
N PHE A 114 -3.58 2.21 15.75
CA PHE A 114 -4.69 2.11 16.73
C PHE A 114 -5.35 3.47 17.01
N SER A 115 -4.78 4.53 16.43
CA SER A 115 -5.24 5.90 16.46
C SER A 115 -6.68 6.10 16.04
N GLY A 116 -7.03 5.58 14.85
CA GLY A 116 -8.25 5.94 14.12
C GLY A 116 -8.56 7.43 14.21
N PHE A 117 -8.13 8.25 13.24
CA PHE A 117 -8.17 9.71 13.35
C PHE A 117 -9.46 10.29 13.99
N GLN A 118 -9.28 11.11 15.04
CA GLN A 118 -10.18 12.21 15.40
C GLN A 118 -9.92 13.40 14.49
#